data_AF-A0A2K2BQJ9-F1
#
_entry.id   AF-A0A2K2BQJ9-F1
#
_cell.length_a   1.000
_cell.length_b   1.000
_cell.length_c   1.000
_cell.angle_alpha   90.00
_cell.angle_beta   90.00
_cell.angle_gamma   90.00
#
_symmetry.space_group_name_H-M   'P 1'
#
loop_
_entity.id
_entity.type
_entity.pdbx_description
1 polymer ?
#
loop_
_entity_poly.entity_id
_entity_poly.type
_entity_poly.pdbx_seq_one_letter_code
_entity_poly.pdbx_strand_id
1 'polypeptide(L)'
;MIMVTATVGKLALWIYCRSSGNSIARAYAKDHYFDVVTNAVGLVAAVLGDKYYWWIDPAGAILLAIYTITNWSGTAFENAVSLAGKSVSPEILQKLTYLVTRHPQVERVDIELPEELPLKEAHAIGETLQSKIEKLPEVERAFVHLDDECEHKLEHTVLSRLPNG
;
A
#
# COMPACT_ATOMS: atom_id res chain seq x y z
N MET A 1 -4.23 -34.79 6.16
CA MET A 1 -5.11 -34.60 4.98
C MET A 1 -5.39 -33.12 4.69
N ILE A 2 -5.79 -32.31 5.69
CA ILE A 2 -6.14 -30.88 5.50
C ILE A 2 -5.01 -30.05 4.87
N MET A 3 -3.77 -30.20 5.34
CA MET A 3 -2.60 -29.47 4.80
C MET A 3 -2.29 -29.84 3.34
N VAL A 4 -2.44 -31.12 2.98
CA VAL A 4 -2.22 -31.60 1.61
C VAL A 4 -3.28 -31.05 0.67
N THR A 5 -4.55 -31.10 1.06
CA THR A 5 -5.65 -30.53 0.27
C THR A 5 -5.52 -29.02 0.09
N ALA A 6 -5.11 -28.30 1.13
CA ALA A 6 -4.86 -26.86 1.05
C ALA A 6 -3.68 -26.53 0.10
N THR A 7 -2.60 -27.31 0.17
CA THR A 7 -1.41 -27.14 -0.69
C THR A 7 -1.75 -27.37 -2.16
N VAL A 8 -2.52 -28.41 -2.47
CA VAL A 8 -2.99 -28.68 -3.85
C VAL A 8 -3.91 -27.57 -4.35
N GLY A 9 -4.82 -27.08 -3.51
CA GLY A 9 -5.68 -25.94 -3.85
C GLY A 9 -4.88 -24.67 -4.17
N LYS A 10 -3.91 -24.31 -3.33
CA LYS A 10 -3.03 -23.15 -3.55
C LYS A 10 -2.16 -23.31 -4.79
N LEU A 11 -1.69 -24.52 -5.10
CA LEU A 11 -0.94 -24.80 -6.32
C LEU A 11 -1.78 -24.59 -7.59
N ALA A 12 -3.04 -25.04 -7.60
CA ALA A 12 -3.95 -24.83 -8.72
C ALA A 12 -4.25 -23.33 -8.93
N LEU A 13 -4.52 -22.61 -7.84
CA LEU A 13 -4.71 -21.15 -7.86
C LEU A 13 -3.45 -20.42 -8.34
N TRP A 14 -2.27 -20.85 -7.91
CA TRP A 14 -1.01 -20.29 -8.39
C TRP A 14 -0.85 -20.45 -9.92
N ILE A 15 -1.12 -21.64 -10.46
CA ILE A 15 -1.06 -21.90 -11.91
C ILE A 15 -2.05 -21.00 -12.66
N TYR A 16 -3.26 -20.83 -12.13
CA TYR A 16 -4.27 -19.95 -12.73
C TYR A 16 -3.82 -18.47 -12.73
N CYS A 17 -3.33 -17.98 -11.58
CA CYS A 17 -2.97 -16.58 -11.41
C CYS A 17 -1.64 -16.20 -12.10
N ARG A 18 -0.69 -17.14 -12.28
CA ARG A 18 0.64 -16.81 -12.84
C ARG A 18 0.61 -16.32 -14.29
N SER A 19 -0.41 -16.71 -15.06
CA SER A 19 -0.56 -16.34 -16.47
C SER A 19 -1.33 -15.05 -16.68
N SER A 20 -1.82 -14.43 -15.60
CA SER A 20 -2.63 -13.21 -15.69
C SER A 20 -1.76 -11.98 -15.94
N GLY A 21 -2.24 -11.06 -16.78
CA GLY A 21 -1.56 -9.78 -17.06
C GLY A 21 -1.75 -8.71 -15.98
N ASN A 22 -2.56 -8.97 -14.96
CA ASN A 22 -2.89 -8.02 -13.90
C ASN A 22 -1.85 -8.08 -12.76
N SER A 23 -1.31 -6.93 -12.37
CA SER A 23 -0.31 -6.80 -11.29
C SER A 23 -0.82 -7.33 -9.95
N ILE A 24 -2.10 -7.15 -9.66
CA ILE A 24 -2.75 -7.63 -8.43
C ILE A 24 -2.82 -9.16 -8.42
N ALA A 25 -3.27 -9.76 -9.52
CA ALA A 25 -3.36 -11.21 -9.65
C ALA A 25 -1.97 -11.88 -9.61
N ARG A 26 -0.92 -11.21 -10.11
CA ARG A 26 0.47 -11.68 -9.98
C ARG A 26 0.99 -11.60 -8.55
N ALA A 27 0.57 -10.60 -7.76
CA ALA A 27 0.87 -10.54 -6.34
C ALA A 27 0.24 -11.72 -5.58
N TYR A 28 -1.04 -12.03 -5.86
CA TYR A 28 -1.71 -13.23 -5.32
C TYR A 28 -1.05 -14.54 -5.77
N ALA A 29 -0.59 -14.62 -7.02
CA ALA A 29 0.17 -15.78 -7.48
C ALA A 29 1.45 -15.96 -6.64
N LYS A 30 2.18 -14.87 -6.38
CA LYS A 30 3.41 -14.91 -5.59
C LYS A 30 3.15 -15.36 -4.14
N ASP A 31 2.06 -14.89 -3.54
CA ASP A 31 1.59 -15.31 -2.22
C ASP A 31 1.29 -16.83 -2.16
N HIS A 32 0.46 -17.32 -3.07
CA HIS A 32 0.11 -18.74 -3.14
C HIS A 32 1.31 -19.65 -3.42
N TYR A 33 2.26 -19.18 -4.23
CA TYR A 33 3.51 -19.90 -4.47
C TYR A 33 4.30 -20.09 -3.18
N PHE A 34 4.47 -19.01 -2.39
CA PHE A 34 5.19 -19.11 -1.12
C PHE A 34 4.49 -20.03 -0.15
N ASP A 35 3.16 -19.96 -0.06
CA ASP A 35 2.38 -20.88 0.77
C ASP A 35 2.56 -22.36 0.38
N VAL A 36 2.64 -22.67 -0.91
CA VAL A 36 2.89 -24.05 -1.37
C VAL A 36 4.29 -24.50 -0.95
N VAL A 37 5.29 -23.63 -1.12
CA VAL A 37 6.69 -23.93 -0.75
C VAL A 37 6.81 -24.15 0.75
N THR A 38 6.26 -23.28 1.59
CA THR A 38 6.38 -23.39 3.04
C THR A 38 5.66 -24.63 3.58
N ASN A 39 4.46 -24.93 3.07
CA ASN A 39 3.73 -26.14 3.45
C ASN A 39 4.44 -27.43 3.02
N ALA A 40 5.04 -27.45 1.81
CA ALA A 40 5.80 -28.60 1.34
C ALA A 40 7.06 -28.84 2.18
N VAL A 41 7.83 -27.78 2.48
CA VAL A 41 9.02 -27.87 3.32
C VAL A 41 8.66 -28.31 4.75
N GLY A 42 7.59 -27.75 5.32
CA GLY A 42 7.11 -28.15 6.65
C GLY A 42 6.69 -29.62 6.70
N LEU A 43 5.99 -30.11 5.68
CA LEU A 43 5.60 -31.53 5.60
C LEU A 43 6.82 -32.45 5.48
N VAL A 44 7.82 -32.07 4.68
CA VAL A 44 9.06 -32.84 4.54
C VAL A 44 9.83 -32.87 5.86
N ALA A 45 9.96 -31.73 6.54
CA ALA A 45 10.63 -31.64 7.84
C ALA A 45 9.95 -32.54 8.89
N ALA A 46 8.61 -32.51 8.95
CA ALA A 46 7.84 -33.35 9.87
C ALA A 46 8.02 -34.85 9.59
N VAL A 47 7.96 -35.27 8.32
CA VAL A 47 8.15 -36.68 7.93
C VAL A 47 9.58 -37.16 8.20
N LEU A 48 10.58 -36.31 7.94
CA LEU A 48 11.98 -36.66 8.23
C LEU A 48 12.28 -36.67 9.72
N GLY A 49 11.63 -35.79 10.49
CA GLY A 49 11.72 -35.74 11.95
C GLY A 49 11.17 -37.01 12.61
N ASP A 50 10.04 -37.50 12.11
CA ASP A 50 9.41 -38.74 12.56
C ASP A 50 10.23 -39.98 12.17
N LYS A 51 10.78 -40.01 10.95
CA LYS A 51 11.44 -41.21 10.41
C LYS A 51 12.91 -41.37 10.77
N TYR A 52 13.66 -40.28 10.93
CA TYR A 52 15.12 -40.32 11.09
C TYR A 52 15.61 -39.74 12.41
N TYR A 53 15.36 -38.45 12.65
CA TYR A 53 15.89 -37.75 13.83
C TYR A 53 14.89 -36.72 14.35
N TRP A 54 14.48 -36.85 15.62
CA TRP A 54 13.49 -36.00 16.27
C TRP A 54 13.77 -34.49 16.20
N TRP A 55 15.03 -34.08 16.08
CA TRP A 55 15.43 -32.66 16.05
C TRP A 55 15.25 -32.01 14.67
N ILE A 56 15.02 -32.78 13.60
CA ILE A 56 14.88 -32.26 12.23
C ILE A 56 13.64 -31.37 12.11
N ASP A 57 12.53 -31.76 12.71
CA ASP A 57 11.28 -30.99 12.65
C ASP A 57 11.43 -29.60 13.32
N PRO A 58 11.90 -29.47 14.58
CA PRO A 58 12.11 -28.16 15.18
C PRO A 58 13.19 -27.33 14.47
N ALA A 59 14.26 -27.95 13.98
CA ALA A 59 15.29 -27.23 13.20
C ALA A 59 14.73 -26.72 11.85
N GLY A 60 13.96 -27.55 11.16
CA GLY A 60 13.26 -27.20 9.92
C GLY A 60 12.25 -26.07 10.13
N ALA A 61 11.49 -26.10 11.23
CA ALA A 61 10.55 -25.05 11.59
C ALA A 61 11.25 -23.70 11.84
N ILE A 62 12.39 -23.70 12.54
CA ILE A 62 13.19 -22.48 12.78
C ILE A 62 13.71 -21.90 11.46
N LEU A 63 14.29 -22.74 10.59
CA LEU A 63 14.76 -22.31 9.28
C LEU A 63 13.62 -21.75 8.42
N LEU A 64 12.46 -22.40 8.45
CA LEU A 64 11.27 -21.97 7.72
C LEU A 64 10.73 -20.64 8.24
N ALA A 65 10.77 -20.41 9.56
CA ALA A 65 10.39 -19.14 10.16
C ALA A 65 11.30 -18.00 9.71
N ILE A 66 12.62 -18.20 9.72
CA ILE A 66 13.60 -17.21 9.23
C ILE A 66 13.37 -16.91 7.74
N TYR A 67 13.17 -17.96 6.94
CA TYR A 67 12.87 -17.82 5.52
C TYR A 67 11.58 -17.02 5.28
N THR A 68 10.52 -17.31 6.02
CA THR A 68 9.25 -16.58 5.89
C THR A 68 9.42 -15.11 6.27
N ILE A 69 10.07 -14.82 7.40
CA ILE A 69 10.28 -13.44 7.87
C ILE A 69 11.10 -12.64 6.86
N THR A 70 12.21 -13.20 6.36
CA THR A 70 13.08 -12.51 5.39
C THR A 70 12.38 -12.24 4.05
N ASN A 71 11.53 -13.17 3.62
CA ASN A 71 10.85 -13.09 2.35
C ASN A 71 9.59 -12.21 2.41
N TRP A 72 8.98 -12.07 3.59
CA TRP A 72 7.83 -11.20 3.84
C TRP A 72 8.21 -9.78 4.26
N SER A 73 9.41 -9.55 4.81
CA SER A 73 9.82 -8.23 5.32
C SER A 73 9.80 -7.14 4.25
N GLY A 74 10.26 -7.44 3.03
CA GLY A 74 10.24 -6.48 1.91
C GLY A 74 8.82 -6.10 1.50
N THR A 75 7.94 -7.10 1.30
CA THR A 75 6.52 -6.89 0.96
C THR A 75 5.77 -6.18 2.09
N ALA A 76 6.05 -6.52 3.34
CA ALA A 76 5.46 -5.88 4.51
C ALA A 76 5.87 -4.41 4.62
N PHE A 77 7.13 -4.09 4.33
CA PHE A 77 7.61 -2.71 4.31
C PHE A 77 7.00 -1.90 3.17
N GLU A 78 6.91 -2.47 1.96
CA GLU A 78 6.25 -1.81 0.82
C GLU A 78 4.77 -1.52 1.11
N ASN A 79 4.04 -2.47 1.71
CA ASN A 79 2.66 -2.28 2.11
C ASN A 79 2.52 -1.29 3.28
N ALA A 80 3.43 -1.32 4.25
CA ALA A 80 3.45 -0.36 5.35
C ALA A 80 3.70 1.06 4.85
N VAL A 81 4.61 1.25 3.90
CA VAL A 81 4.88 2.54 3.24
C VAL A 81 3.70 2.96 2.36
N SER A 82 3.03 2.02 1.69
CA SER A 82 1.81 2.32 0.93
C SER A 82 0.65 2.77 1.83
N LEU A 83 0.52 2.19 3.03
CA LEU A 83 -0.48 2.56 4.03
C LEU A 83 -0.13 3.87 4.75
N ALA A 84 1.16 4.15 4.96
CA ALA A 84 1.64 5.42 5.51
C ALA A 84 1.56 6.59 4.50
N GLY A 85 1.09 6.34 3.28
CA GLY A 85 1.06 7.31 2.20
C GLY A 85 2.40 7.34 1.48
N LYS A 86 2.49 6.65 0.35
CA LYS A 86 3.62 6.83 -0.57
C LYS A 86 3.58 8.26 -1.08
N SER A 87 4.50 9.11 -0.62
CA SER A 87 4.70 10.42 -1.25
C SER A 87 5.00 10.18 -2.73
N VAL A 88 4.24 10.87 -3.58
CA VAL A 88 4.36 10.81 -5.04
C VAL A 88 5.82 11.06 -5.41
N SER A 89 6.39 10.25 -6.34
CA SER A 89 7.80 10.40 -6.72
C SER A 89 8.08 11.84 -7.16
N PRO A 90 9.26 12.41 -6.85
CA PRO A 90 9.54 13.82 -7.11
C PRO A 90 9.37 14.22 -8.58
N GLU A 91 9.50 13.27 -9.52
CA GLU A 91 9.25 13.48 -10.95
C GLU A 91 7.76 13.60 -11.29
N ILE A 92 6.90 12.80 -10.66
CA ILE A 92 5.44 12.94 -10.81
C ILE A 92 4.98 14.20 -10.09
N LEU A 93 5.57 14.53 -8.93
CA LEU A 93 5.30 15.78 -8.23
C LEU A 93 5.67 16.99 -9.10
N GLN A 94 6.85 16.99 -9.72
CA GLN A 94 7.25 18.05 -10.65
C GLN A 94 6.36 18.15 -11.88
N LYS A 95 5.92 17.02 -12.44
CA LYS A 95 4.96 17.04 -13.57
C LYS A 95 3.59 17.55 -13.15
N LEU A 96 3.09 17.16 -11.98
CA LEU A 96 1.82 17.65 -11.44
C LEU A 96 1.91 19.14 -11.13
N THR A 97 2.96 19.58 -10.43
CA THR A 97 3.24 20.99 -10.16
C THR A 97 3.35 21.77 -11.46
N TYR A 98 4.08 21.27 -12.46
CA TYR A 98 4.19 21.92 -13.75
C TYR A 98 2.83 22.05 -14.47
N LEU A 99 2.01 21.00 -14.48
CA LEU A 99 0.68 21.01 -15.08
C LEU A 99 -0.25 22.00 -14.35
N VAL A 100 -0.25 21.97 -13.02
CA VAL A 100 -1.03 22.85 -12.15
C VAL A 100 -0.61 24.32 -12.32
N THR A 101 0.69 24.63 -12.17
CA THR A 101 1.24 26.00 -12.30
C THR A 101 1.09 26.57 -13.72
N ARG A 102 0.94 25.73 -14.75
CA ARG A 102 0.72 26.19 -16.13
C ARG A 102 -0.74 26.48 -16.46
N HIS A 103 -1.68 26.03 -15.64
CA HIS A 103 -3.05 26.50 -15.68
C HIS A 103 -3.16 27.76 -14.80
N PRO A 104 -3.40 28.96 -15.37
CA PRO A 104 -3.49 30.22 -14.62
C PRO A 104 -4.71 30.33 -13.69
N GLN A 105 -5.37 29.21 -13.37
CA GLN A 105 -6.57 29.11 -12.55
C GLN A 105 -6.42 28.08 -11.41
N VAL A 106 -5.27 27.42 -11.27
CA VAL A 106 -5.07 26.38 -10.25
C VAL A 106 -3.69 26.56 -9.64
N GLU A 107 -3.58 27.33 -8.57
CA GLU A 107 -2.31 27.56 -7.85
C GLU A 107 -2.18 26.59 -6.65
N ARG A 108 -3.29 26.33 -6.00
CA ARG A 108 -3.63 25.28 -5.03
C ARG A 108 -5.11 25.56 -4.78
N VAL A 109 -5.96 24.54 -4.78
CA VAL A 109 -7.40 24.76 -4.55
C VAL A 109 -7.62 24.76 -3.03
N ASP A 110 -6.96 25.67 -2.34
CA ASP A 110 -7.38 26.11 -1.01
C ASP A 110 -8.49 27.13 -1.30
N ILE A 111 -9.75 26.69 -1.19
CA ILE A 111 -10.90 27.55 -1.47
C ILE A 111 -11.23 28.28 -0.18
N GLU A 112 -10.84 29.54 -0.13
CA GLU A 112 -11.25 30.49 0.91
C GLU A 112 -12.77 30.70 0.78
N LEU A 113 -13.52 30.16 1.75
CA LEU A 113 -14.94 30.45 1.89
C LEU A 113 -15.11 31.46 3.03
N PRO A 114 -16.08 32.39 2.95
CA PRO A 114 -16.36 33.27 4.07
C PRO A 114 -16.80 32.47 5.31
N GLU A 115 -16.32 32.84 6.49
CA GLU A 115 -16.68 32.22 7.78
C GLU A 115 -18.20 32.27 8.06
N GLU A 116 -18.88 33.27 7.52
CA GLU A 116 -20.33 33.43 7.65
C GLU A 116 -21.12 32.53 6.68
N LEU A 117 -20.44 31.77 5.81
CA LEU A 117 -21.10 30.93 4.82
C LEU A 117 -21.73 29.70 5.50
N PRO A 118 -23.02 29.42 5.26
CA PRO A 118 -23.64 28.22 5.78
C PRO A 118 -22.89 26.96 5.35
N LEU A 119 -22.62 26.04 6.29
CA LEU A 119 -21.93 24.77 6.04
C LEU A 119 -22.48 24.01 4.82
N LYS A 120 -23.79 24.10 4.57
CA LYS A 120 -24.46 23.49 3.43
C LYS A 120 -24.03 24.07 2.09
N GLU A 121 -23.80 25.38 2.02
CA GLU A 121 -23.31 26.05 0.82
C GLU A 121 -21.83 25.79 0.61
N ALA A 122 -21.02 25.83 1.68
CA ALA A 122 -19.62 25.43 1.65
C ALA A 122 -19.48 23.99 1.09
N HIS A 123 -20.25 23.05 1.65
CA HIS A 123 -20.25 21.66 1.20
C HIS A 123 -20.65 21.50 -0.27
N ALA A 124 -21.69 22.21 -0.73
CA ALA A 124 -22.12 22.16 -2.12
C ALA A 124 -21.05 22.70 -3.08
N ILE A 125 -20.31 23.74 -2.68
CA ILE A 125 -19.19 24.29 -3.44
C ILE A 125 -18.04 23.26 -3.51
N GLY A 126 -17.66 22.67 -2.38
CA GLY A 126 -16.64 21.63 -2.30
C GLY A 126 -16.96 20.40 -3.17
N GLU A 127 -18.19 19.87 -3.08
CA GLU A 127 -18.64 18.74 -3.89
C GLU A 127 -18.64 19.06 -5.39
N THR A 128 -19.07 20.28 -5.76
CA THR A 128 -19.09 20.73 -7.15
C THR A 128 -17.68 20.80 -7.72
N LEU A 129 -16.71 21.29 -6.93
CA LEU A 129 -15.31 21.36 -7.31
C LEU A 129 -14.67 19.98 -7.41
N GLN A 130 -14.91 19.11 -6.42
CA GLN A 130 -14.43 17.73 -6.46
C GLN A 130 -14.93 17.03 -7.74
N SER A 131 -16.22 17.15 -8.06
CA SER A 131 -16.81 16.55 -9.26
C SER A 131 -16.24 17.13 -10.56
N LYS A 132 -15.86 18.42 -10.58
CA LYS A 132 -15.21 19.03 -11.75
C LYS A 132 -13.77 18.54 -11.94
N ILE A 133 -13.03 18.35 -10.85
CA ILE A 133 -11.64 17.91 -10.88
C ILE A 133 -11.57 16.41 -11.24
N GLU A 134 -12.45 15.57 -10.69
CA GLU A 134 -12.53 14.13 -11.02
C GLU A 134 -12.98 13.86 -12.47
N LYS A 135 -13.58 14.85 -13.15
CA LYS A 135 -13.91 14.73 -14.60
C LYS A 135 -12.68 14.85 -15.51
N LEU A 136 -11.53 15.25 -14.99
CA LEU A 136 -10.30 15.33 -15.78
C LEU A 136 -9.75 13.92 -16.01
N PRO A 137 -9.39 13.55 -17.26
CA PRO A 137 -8.96 12.19 -17.60
C PRO A 137 -7.64 11.77 -16.93
N GLU A 138 -6.92 12.72 -16.33
CA GLU A 138 -5.64 12.52 -15.63
C GLU A 138 -5.81 12.39 -14.11
N VAL A 139 -7.02 12.58 -13.58
CA VAL A 139 -7.30 12.56 -12.14
C VAL A 139 -8.15 11.34 -11.80
N GLU A 140 -7.57 10.37 -11.09
CA GLU A 140 -8.29 9.17 -10.63
C GLU A 140 -9.24 9.50 -9.45
N ARG A 141 -8.83 10.44 -8.57
CA ARG A 141 -9.63 10.88 -7.42
C ARG A 141 -9.15 12.25 -6.92
N ALA A 142 -10.08 13.11 -6.53
CA ALA A 142 -9.77 14.41 -5.94
C ALA A 142 -10.35 14.50 -4.52
N PHE A 143 -9.65 15.18 -3.62
CA PHE A 143 -10.15 15.53 -2.30
C PHE A 143 -10.07 17.04 -2.17
N VAL A 144 -11.20 17.70 -1.96
CA VAL A 144 -11.27 19.13 -1.73
C VAL A 144 -11.41 19.34 -0.23
N HIS A 145 -10.43 19.99 0.38
CA HIS A 145 -10.51 20.44 1.76
C HIS A 145 -11.06 21.88 1.76
N LEU A 146 -11.97 22.18 2.67
CA LEU A 146 -12.54 23.49 2.86
C LEU A 146 -12.11 23.96 4.24
N ASP A 147 -11.18 24.91 4.28
CA ASP A 147 -10.70 25.52 5.51
C ASP A 147 -11.36 26.88 5.70
N ASP A 148 -11.71 27.17 6.95
CA ASP A 148 -12.29 28.45 7.39
C ASP A 148 -11.22 29.39 7.96
N GLU A 149 -10.09 28.82 8.42
CA GLU A 149 -9.00 29.58 9.03
C GLU A 149 -8.03 30.13 7.97
N CYS A 150 -7.95 31.47 7.88
CA CYS A 150 -7.04 32.19 6.96
C CYS A 150 -5.54 32.08 7.31
N GLU A 151 -5.19 31.53 8.47
CA GLU A 151 -3.80 31.49 8.96
C GLU A 151 -3.38 30.07 9.28
N HIS A 152 -2.92 29.34 8.26
CA HIS A 152 -2.33 28.02 8.43
C HIS A 152 -0.99 28.18 9.16
N LYS A 153 -1.00 28.08 10.50
CA LYS A 153 0.23 27.85 11.26
C LYS A 153 0.74 26.48 10.79
N LEU A 154 1.92 26.41 10.17
CA LEU A 154 2.50 25.13 9.75
C LEU A 154 2.64 24.17 10.95
N GLU A 155 1.65 23.31 11.16
CA GLU A 155 1.65 22.33 12.25
C GLU A 155 2.60 21.15 11.98
N HIS A 156 3.06 21.02 10.74
CA HIS A 156 4.04 20.04 10.31
C HIS A 156 5.45 20.62 10.16
N THR A 157 5.89 21.43 11.14
CA THR A 157 7.33 21.51 11.40
C THR A 157 7.71 20.24 12.15
N VAL A 158 8.09 19.19 11.40
CA VAL A 158 8.81 18.06 11.98
C VAL A 158 10.01 18.65 12.71
N LEU A 159 9.93 18.58 14.02
CA LEU A 159 10.91 19.07 14.97
C LEU A 159 12.16 18.17 14.85
N SER A 160 12.94 18.33 13.78
CA SER A 160 14.29 17.80 13.71
C SER A 160 15.15 18.61 14.68
N ARG A 161 15.11 18.24 15.96
CA ARG A 161 16.15 18.58 16.92
C ARG A 161 17.44 17.96 16.39
N LEU A 162 18.20 18.72 15.63
CA LEU A 162 19.62 18.47 15.51
C LEU A 162 20.24 18.75 16.89
N PRO A 163 20.99 17.80 17.48
CA PRO A 163 21.74 18.10 18.69
C PRO A 163 22.83 19.13 18.34
N ASN A 164 22.77 20.28 19.01
CA ASN A 164 23.83 21.28 18.96
C ASN A 164 25.11 20.64 19.50
N GLY A 165 26.13 20.56 18.63
CA GLY A 165 27.53 20.44 19.05
C GLY A 165 28.05 21.76 19.60
#